data_AF-A0A973C6L6-F1
#
_entry.id   AF-A0A973C6L6-F1
#
_cell.length_a   1.000
_cell.length_b   1.000
_cell.length_c   1.000
_cell.angle_alpha   90.00
_cell.angle_beta   90.00
_cell.angle_gamma   90.00
#
_symmetry.space_group_name_H-M   'P 1'
#
loop_
_entity.id
_entity.type
_entity.pdbx_description
1 polymer ?
#
loop_
_entity_poly.entity_id
_entity_poly.type
_entity_poly.pdbx_seq_one_letter_code
_entity_poly.pdbx_strand_id
1 'polypeptide(L)'
;MNSFEDRGNKIRALSKELILEFMLSNSMCQPNSEGMKLATIFRACGFDWGHYPKTTSSNQQYWVSAIVQELASEGKVERVSESGPWRLA
;
A
#
# COMPACT_ATOMS: atom_id res chain seq x y z
N MET A 1 16.34 20.25 -1.17
CA MET A 1 15.51 19.37 -0.33
C MET A 1 15.83 19.66 1.12
N ASN A 2 14.83 19.98 1.95
CA ASN A 2 15.06 20.23 3.38
C ASN A 2 15.05 18.92 4.19
N SER A 3 15.41 18.97 5.47
CA SER A 3 15.49 17.78 6.34
C SER A 3 14.15 17.05 6.50
N PHE A 4 13.03 17.78 6.45
CA PHE A 4 11.70 17.20 6.52
C PHE A 4 11.32 16.47 5.23
N GLU A 5 11.64 17.04 4.07
CA GLU A 5 11.43 16.39 2.77
C GLU A 5 12.26 15.11 2.63
N ASP A 6 13.53 15.14 3.07
CA ASP A 6 14.39 13.95 3.08
C ASP A 6 13.84 12.84 3.99
N ARG A 7 13.44 13.20 5.21
CA ARG A 7 12.82 12.24 6.14
C ARG A 7 11.48 11.72 5.60
N GLY A 8 10.70 12.57 4.95
CA GLY A 8 9.46 12.19 4.26
C GLY A 8 9.72 11.16 3.16
N ASN A 9 10.77 11.35 2.35
CA ASN A 9 11.17 10.39 1.33
C ASN A 9 11.57 9.03 1.91
N LYS A 10 12.31 9.04 3.03
CA LYS A 10 12.68 7.81 3.74
C LYS A 10 11.45 7.07 4.27
N ILE A 11 10.48 7.78 4.84
CA ILE A 11 9.21 7.19 5.29
C ILE A 11 8.47 6.56 4.11
N ARG A 12 8.38 7.26 2.98
CA ARG A 12 7.74 6.72 1.76
C ARG A 12 8.43 5.45 1.26
N ALA A 13 9.77 5.44 1.23
CA ALA A 13 10.54 4.27 0.83
C ALA A 13 10.28 3.07 1.76
N LEU A 14 10.33 3.27 3.08
CA LEU A 14 10.06 2.22 4.06
C LEU A 14 8.62 1.71 3.98
N SER A 15 7.64 2.59 3.72
CA SER A 15 6.25 2.16 3.54
C SER A 15 6.06 1.33 2.27
N LYS A 16 6.76 1.65 1.16
CA LYS A 16 6.76 0.83 -0.06
C LYS A 16 7.36 -0.55 0.18
N GLU A 17 8.52 -0.59 0.83
CA GLU A 17 9.22 -1.83 1.18
C GLU A 17 8.33 -2.74 2.03
N LEU A 18 7.72 -2.21 3.09
CA LEU A 18 6.81 -2.97 3.96
C LEU A 18 5.62 -3.58 3.20
N ILE A 19 4.98 -2.81 2.31
CA ILE A 19 3.87 -3.33 1.50
C ILE A 19 4.36 -4.43 0.57
N LEU A 20 5.49 -4.23 -0.09
CA LEU A 20 6.04 -5.21 -1.02
C LEU A 20 6.42 -6.51 -0.30
N GLU A 21 7.09 -6.43 0.85
CA GLU A 21 7.42 -7.59 1.68
C GLU A 21 6.17 -8.35 2.11
N PHE A 22 5.13 -7.64 2.57
CA PHE A 22 3.85 -8.27 2.89
C PHE A 22 3.26 -9.00 1.68
N MET A 23 3.23 -8.35 0.50
CA MET A 23 2.69 -8.96 -0.71
C MET A 23 3.50 -10.17 -1.17
N LEU A 24 4.83 -10.12 -1.07
CA LEU A 24 5.73 -11.25 -1.34
C LEU A 24 5.46 -12.44 -0.41
N SER A 25 5.13 -12.19 0.85
CA SER A 25 4.81 -13.24 1.83
C SER A 25 3.40 -13.83 1.70
N ASN A 26 2.52 -13.24 0.89
CA ASN A 26 1.10 -13.59 0.84
C ASN A 26 0.70 -14.24 -0.48
N SER A 27 0.12 -15.45 -0.42
CA SER A 27 -0.31 -16.20 -1.61
C SER A 27 -1.38 -15.48 -2.43
N MET A 28 -2.25 -14.69 -1.78
CA MET A 28 -3.31 -13.92 -2.44
C MET A 28 -2.79 -12.72 -3.23
N CYS A 29 -1.52 -12.38 -3.08
CA CYS A 29 -0.89 -11.28 -3.81
C CYS A 29 0.05 -11.78 -4.91
N GLN A 30 0.21 -13.08 -5.11
CA GLN A 30 1.16 -13.60 -6.11
C GLN A 30 0.69 -13.32 -7.54
N PRO A 31 1.59 -13.38 -8.54
CA PRO A 31 1.19 -13.26 -9.94
C PRO A 31 0.07 -14.25 -10.28
N ASN A 32 -0.88 -13.82 -11.12
CA ASN A 32 -2.08 -14.57 -11.50
C ASN A 32 -3.10 -14.89 -10.39
N SER A 33 -2.88 -14.45 -9.15
CA SER A 33 -3.87 -14.55 -8.08
C SER A 33 -5.00 -13.51 -8.25
N GLU A 34 -6.06 -13.65 -7.47
CA GLU A 34 -7.15 -12.67 -7.40
C GLU A 34 -6.70 -11.32 -6.83
N GLY A 35 -5.53 -11.25 -6.18
CA GLY A 35 -5.07 -10.04 -5.51
C GLY A 35 -5.78 -9.78 -4.18
N MET A 36 -5.37 -8.68 -3.54
CA MET A 36 -5.88 -8.25 -2.26
C MET A 36 -6.44 -6.82 -2.32
N LYS A 37 -7.56 -6.59 -1.62
CA LYS A 37 -8.13 -5.24 -1.49
C LYS A 37 -7.13 -4.31 -0.78
N LEU A 38 -7.05 -3.06 -1.22
CA LEU A 38 -6.19 -2.03 -0.61
C LEU A 38 -6.43 -1.92 0.90
N ALA A 39 -7.70 -1.93 1.33
CA ALA A 39 -8.06 -1.87 2.75
C ALA A 39 -7.49 -3.03 3.58
N THR A 40 -7.29 -4.20 2.97
CA THR A 40 -6.72 -5.37 3.65
C THR A 40 -5.21 -5.24 3.75
N ILE A 41 -4.53 -4.85 2.66
CA ILE A 41 -3.08 -4.55 2.65
C ILE A 41 -2.77 -3.46 3.69
N PHE A 42 -3.55 -2.38 3.68
CA PHE A 42 -3.48 -1.27 4.62
C PHE A 42 -3.50 -1.72 6.09
N ARG A 43 -4.45 -2.58 6.47
CA ARG A 43 -4.55 -3.10 7.83
C ARG A 43 -3.41 -4.07 8.16
N ALA A 44 -3.08 -4.97 7.24
CA ALA A 44 -2.04 -5.97 7.44
C ALA A 44 -0.65 -5.34 7.64
N CYS A 45 -0.39 -4.20 6.98
CA CYS A 45 0.84 -3.44 7.14
C CYS A 45 0.83 -2.50 8.37
N GLY A 46 -0.19 -2.57 9.24
CA GLY A 46 -0.25 -1.76 10.47
C GLY A 46 -0.51 -0.27 10.24
N PHE A 47 -1.04 0.12 9.07
CA PHE A 47 -1.35 1.52 8.78
C PHE A 47 -2.75 1.95 9.27
N ASP A 48 -3.56 1.02 9.79
CA ASP A 48 -4.83 1.33 10.45
C ASP A 48 -4.58 1.73 11.90
N TRP A 49 -4.77 3.02 12.19
CA TRP A 49 -4.64 3.56 13.54
C TRP A 49 -5.94 3.50 14.34
N GLY A 50 -6.93 2.75 13.84
CA GLY A 50 -8.22 2.58 14.48
C GLY A 50 -9.20 3.71 14.14
N HIS A 51 -10.26 3.78 14.92
CA HIS A 51 -11.37 4.69 14.67
C HIS A 51 -11.19 6.00 15.43
N TYR A 52 -10.85 7.08 14.71
CA TYR A 52 -10.91 8.43 15.23
C TYR A 52 -12.13 9.18 14.66
N PRO A 53 -12.79 10.04 15.47
CA PRO A 53 -13.85 10.91 14.96
C PRO A 53 -13.38 11.70 13.74
N LYS A 54 -14.12 11.60 12.63
CA LYS A 54 -13.82 12.26 11.34
C LYS A 54 -12.53 11.79 10.62
N THR A 55 -11.76 10.88 11.21
CA THR A 55 -10.57 10.25 10.61
C THR A 55 -10.67 8.74 10.73
N THR A 56 -11.68 8.18 10.06
CA THR A 56 -11.95 6.73 10.10
C THR A 56 -10.87 5.94 9.36
N SER A 57 -10.81 4.62 9.59
CA SER A 57 -9.96 3.68 8.85
C SER A 57 -10.05 3.87 7.31
N SER A 58 -11.22 4.21 6.78
CA SER A 58 -11.39 4.49 5.34
C SER A 58 -10.75 5.81 4.91
N ASN A 59 -10.79 6.86 5.75
CA ASN A 59 -10.10 8.13 5.47
C ASN A 59 -8.58 7.95 5.52
N GLN A 60 -8.08 7.10 6.42
CA GLN A 60 -6.66 6.83 6.57
C GLN A 60 -6.07 6.07 5.37
N GLN A 61 -6.87 5.35 4.58
CA GLN A 61 -6.37 4.59 3.43
C GLN A 61 -5.90 5.44 2.25
N TYR A 62 -6.31 6.71 2.16
CA TYR A 62 -6.04 7.54 0.99
C TYR A 62 -4.54 7.73 0.71
N TRP A 63 -3.69 7.89 1.72
CA TRP A 63 -2.25 8.05 1.49
C TRP A 63 -1.58 6.72 1.05
N VAL A 64 -2.07 5.58 1.52
CA VAL A 64 -1.59 4.25 1.09
C VAL A 64 -1.92 3.99 -0.38
N SER A 65 -3.00 4.57 -0.90
CA SER A 65 -3.29 4.52 -2.33
C SER A 65 -2.16 5.11 -3.18
N ALA A 66 -1.50 6.19 -2.72
CA ALA A 66 -0.35 6.76 -3.43
C ALA A 66 0.87 5.82 -3.42
N ILE A 67 1.08 5.09 -2.32
CA ILE A 67 2.20 4.14 -2.18
C ILE A 67 2.07 2.99 -3.18
N VAL A 68 0.89 2.36 -3.25
CA VAL A 68 0.68 1.25 -4.19
C VAL A 68 0.73 1.70 -5.65
N GLN A 69 0.38 2.96 -5.93
CA GLN A 69 0.54 3.56 -7.26
C GLN A 69 2.01 3.79 -7.62
N GLU A 70 2.85 4.26 -6.68
CA GLU A 70 4.30 4.34 -6.92
C GLU A 70 4.87 2.95 -7.22
N LEU A 71 4.54 1.93 -6.41
CA LEU A 71 4.96 0.54 -6.65
C LEU A 71 4.49 0.02 -8.03
N ALA A 72 3.29 0.40 -8.46
CA ALA A 72 2.79 0.03 -9.78
C ALA A 72 3.56 0.73 -10.91
N SER A 73 3.86 2.02 -10.75
CA SER A 73 4.71 2.76 -11.69
C SER A 73 6.14 2.20 -11.78
N GLU A 74 6.61 1.57 -10.71
CA GLU A 74 7.89 0.85 -10.64
C GLU A 74 7.81 -0.60 -11.16
N GLY A 75 6.62 -1.05 -11.61
CA GLY A 75 6.40 -2.40 -12.13
C GLY A 75 6.49 -3.51 -11.07
N LYS A 76 6.28 -3.19 -9.79
CA LYS A 76 6.33 -4.17 -8.69
C LYS A 76 4.98 -4.81 -8.39
N VAL A 77 3.92 -4.06 -8.59
CA VAL A 77 2.55 -4.49 -8.33
C VAL A 77 1.66 -4.05 -9.48
N GLU A 78 0.53 -4.71 -9.63
CA GLU A 78 -0.49 -4.31 -10.59
C GLU A 78 -1.88 -4.37 -9.96
N ARG A 79 -2.79 -3.59 -10.54
CA ARG A 79 -4.19 -3.62 -10.18
C ARG A 79 -4.93 -4.56 -11.12
N VAL A 80 -5.63 -5.54 -10.57
CA VAL A 80 -6.30 -6.60 -11.35
C VAL A 80 -7.43 -6.04 -12.23
N SER A 81 -8.05 -4.93 -11.81
CA SER A 81 -9.04 -4.19 -12.60
C SER A 81 -9.06 -2.71 -12.21
N GLU A 82 -9.76 -1.86 -12.96
CA GLU A 82 -9.81 -0.40 -12.75
C GLU A 82 -10.13 0.01 -11.29
N SER A 83 -11.02 -0.72 -10.62
CA SER A 83 -11.38 -0.54 -9.21
C SER A 83 -10.97 -1.73 -8.32
N GLY A 84 -10.13 -2.60 -8.86
CA GLY A 84 -9.87 -3.95 -8.34
C GLY A 84 -8.81 -4.07 -7.24
N PRO A 85 -8.59 -5.32 -6.80
CA PRO A 85 -7.53 -5.70 -5.88
C PRO A 85 -6.13 -5.52 -6.49
N TRP A 86 -5.12 -5.58 -5.63
CA TRP A 86 -3.70 -5.43 -5.95
C TRP A 86 -2.97 -6.76 -5.79
N ARG A 87 -2.05 -7.04 -6.71
CA ARG A 87 -1.15 -8.20 -6.66
C ARG A 87 0.24 -7.80 -7.15
N LEU A 88 1.22 -8.67 -6.97
CA LEU A 88 2.53 -8.57 -7.61
C LEU A 88 2.37 -8.65 -9.12
N ALA A 89 3.10 -7.79 -9.83
CA ALA A 89 3.16 -7.78 -11.29
C ALA A 89 3.95 -8.98 -11.82
#